data_AF-A0A1G1Z459-F1
#
_entry.id   AF-A0A1G1Z459-F1
#
_cell.length_a   1.000
_cell.length_b   1.000
_cell.length_c   1.000
_cell.angle_alpha   90.00
_cell.angle_beta   90.00
_cell.angle_gamma   90.00
#
_symmetry.space_group_name_H-M   'P 1'
#
loop_
_entity.id
_entity.type
_entity.pdbx_description
1 polymer ?
#
loop_
_entity_poly.entity_id
_entity_poly.type
_entity_poly.pdbx_seq_one_letter_code
_entity_poly.pdbx_strand_id
1 'polypeptide(L)'
;MMGSNFPFIQNSVLRANLDDAFNHVVILLPFSESETYDEAGKSSFRKTIIIYTASIIEALLFHLVDTKLSEDDLSVRSWEIENKKILYTVGVDHEIIAGDYKLKVVSSKKDKLNLAGICEHLKEHKILTQPLLDKIHVIRELRNSQHIGPHKIVKSFSKADLENAFSVAGDVKRFVKARL
;
A
#
# COMPACT_ATOMS: atom_id res chain seq x y z
N MET A 1 27.92 1.21 14.86
CA MET A 1 26.73 1.48 14.04
C MET A 1 26.26 0.17 13.45
N MET A 2 25.06 -0.30 13.80
CA MET A 2 24.46 -1.40 13.04
C MET A 2 24.28 -0.94 11.59
N GLY A 3 24.71 -1.75 10.63
CA GLY A 3 24.52 -1.44 9.21
C GLY A 3 23.03 -1.33 8.86
N SER A 4 22.72 -0.64 7.77
CA SER A 4 21.35 -0.51 7.27
C SER A 4 20.72 -1.88 7.01
N ASN A 5 19.44 -2.04 7.36
CA ASN A 5 18.65 -3.21 7.02
C ASN A 5 18.24 -3.23 5.54
N PHE A 6 18.35 -2.08 4.85
CA PHE A 6 17.97 -1.91 3.45
C PHE A 6 19.13 -1.36 2.59
N PRO A 7 20.31 -2.02 2.59
CA PRO A 7 21.51 -1.47 1.95
C PRO A 7 21.41 -1.42 0.42
N PHE A 8 20.46 -2.14 -0.17
CA PHE A 8 20.18 -2.16 -1.60
C PHE A 8 19.40 -0.91 -2.08
N ILE A 9 18.86 -0.10 -1.16
CA ILE A 9 18.19 1.16 -1.49
C ILE A 9 19.26 2.26 -1.60
N GLN A 10 19.41 2.83 -2.80
CA GLN A 10 20.41 3.87 -3.09
C GLN A 10 19.99 5.25 -2.57
N ASN A 11 18.68 5.54 -2.57
CA ASN A 11 18.16 6.78 -2.01
C ASN A 11 18.37 6.79 -0.50
N SER A 12 19.28 7.65 -0.02
CA SER A 12 19.70 7.71 1.38
C SER A 12 18.57 8.08 2.33
N VAL A 13 17.67 8.98 1.91
CA VAL A 13 16.52 9.43 2.71
C VAL A 13 15.51 8.30 2.87
N LEU A 14 15.14 7.64 1.77
CA LEU A 14 14.23 6.49 1.82
C LEU A 14 14.82 5.36 2.66
N ARG A 15 16.12 5.07 2.50
CA ARG A 15 16.81 4.05 3.29
C ARG A 15 16.77 4.37 4.79
N ALA A 16 17.04 5.61 5.17
CA ALA A 16 16.96 6.05 6.57
C ALA A 16 15.54 5.91 7.11
N ASN A 17 14.51 6.35 6.37
CA ASN A 17 13.12 6.20 6.78
C ASN A 17 12.71 4.72 6.96
N LEU A 18 13.17 3.83 6.08
CA LEU A 18 12.94 2.39 6.20
C LEU A 18 13.64 1.80 7.43
N ASP A 19 14.88 2.21 7.69
CA ASP A 19 15.63 1.78 8.88
C ASP A 19 14.96 2.27 10.18
N ASP A 20 14.50 3.52 10.22
CA ASP A 20 13.79 4.08 11.38
C ASP A 20 12.47 3.34 11.66
N ALA A 21 11.69 3.08 10.61
CA ALA A 21 10.46 2.29 10.71
C ALA A 21 10.75 0.86 11.22
N PHE A 22 11.80 0.22 10.70
CA PHE A 22 12.20 -1.12 11.11
C PHE A 22 12.70 -1.15 12.56
N ASN A 23 13.52 -0.18 12.96
CA ASN A 23 14.00 -0.04 14.33
C ASN A 23 12.82 0.14 15.30
N HIS A 24 11.81 0.92 14.91
CA HIS A 24 10.60 1.08 15.71
C HIS A 24 9.85 -0.25 15.88
N VAL A 25 9.72 -1.04 14.82
CA VAL A 25 9.15 -2.41 14.90
C VAL A 25 9.93 -3.27 15.90
N VAL A 26 11.27 -3.26 15.83
CA VAL A 26 12.13 -4.03 16.74
C VAL A 26 11.99 -3.57 18.19
N ILE A 27 11.89 -2.25 18.43
CA ILE A 27 11.68 -1.69 19.77
C ILE A 27 10.34 -2.14 20.36
N LEU A 28 9.28 -2.20 19.53
CA LEU A 28 7.95 -2.57 20.01
C LEU A 28 7.75 -4.07 20.24
N LEU A 29 8.54 -4.91 19.56
CA LEU A 29 8.34 -6.36 19.53
C LEU A 29 8.33 -7.02 20.93
N PRO A 30 9.25 -6.71 21.86
CA PRO A 30 9.23 -7.30 23.20
C PRO A 30 7.93 -7.01 23.96
N PHE A 31 7.34 -5.82 23.78
CA PHE A 31 6.10 -5.44 24.47
C PHE A 31 4.89 -6.19 23.92
N SER A 32 4.91 -6.59 22.65
CA SER A 32 3.84 -7.39 22.05
C SER A 32 3.74 -8.82 22.59
N GLU A 33 4.80 -9.30 23.24
CA GLU A 33 4.89 -10.65 23.80
C GLU A 33 5.13 -10.64 25.33
N SER A 34 5.16 -9.46 25.95
CA SER A 34 5.47 -9.31 27.37
C SER A 34 4.37 -9.89 28.27
N GLU A 35 4.77 -10.62 29.31
CA GLU A 35 3.86 -11.11 30.35
C GLU A 35 3.26 -9.98 31.20
N THR A 36 3.87 -8.79 31.20
CA THR A 36 3.43 -7.64 32.00
C THR A 36 2.17 -6.95 31.45
N TYR A 37 1.85 -7.16 30.17
CA TYR A 37 0.68 -6.57 29.53
C TYR A 37 -0.42 -7.61 29.35
N ASP A 38 -1.66 -7.15 29.49
CA ASP A 38 -2.84 -7.94 29.13
C ASP A 38 -2.95 -8.12 27.60
N GLU A 39 -3.89 -8.96 27.16
CA GLU A 39 -4.06 -9.24 25.73
C GLU A 39 -4.50 -8.00 24.93
N ALA A 40 -5.20 -7.06 25.57
CA ALA A 40 -5.57 -5.79 24.94
C ALA A 40 -4.33 -4.91 24.68
N GLY A 41 -3.45 -4.77 25.68
CA GLY A 41 -2.17 -4.06 25.56
C GLY A 41 -1.26 -4.70 24.51
N LYS A 42 -1.07 -6.03 24.56
CA LYS A 42 -0.31 -6.78 23.54
C LYS A 42 -0.88 -6.56 22.14
N SER A 43 -2.20 -6.66 21.99
CA SER A 43 -2.90 -6.38 20.73
C SER A 43 -2.65 -4.96 20.22
N SER A 44 -2.57 -3.96 21.11
CA SER A 44 -2.23 -2.58 20.72
C SER A 44 -0.80 -2.46 20.18
N PHE A 45 0.19 -3.12 20.79
CA PHE A 45 1.56 -3.16 20.26
C PHE A 45 1.63 -3.88 18.90
N ARG A 46 0.96 -5.03 18.78
CA ARG A 46 0.88 -5.79 17.52
C ARG A 46 0.26 -4.96 16.40
N LYS A 47 -0.82 -4.22 16.70
CA LYS A 47 -1.44 -3.25 15.78
C LYS A 47 -0.42 -2.24 15.25
N THR A 48 0.34 -1.59 16.13
CA THR A 48 1.34 -0.61 15.71
C THR A 48 2.42 -1.24 14.86
N ILE A 49 2.91 -2.42 15.25
CA ILE A 49 3.90 -3.17 14.45
C ILE A 49 3.37 -3.50 13.05
N ILE A 50 2.12 -3.94 12.92
CA ILE A 50 1.48 -4.23 11.63
C ILE A 50 1.42 -2.96 10.75
N ILE A 51 1.09 -1.80 11.34
CA ILE A 51 1.05 -0.52 10.61
C ILE A 51 2.43 -0.20 10.02
N TYR A 52 3.47 -0.20 10.85
CA TYR A 52 4.84 0.09 10.38
C TYR A 52 5.34 -0.96 9.38
N THR A 53 4.98 -2.23 9.56
CA THR A 53 5.33 -3.30 8.62
C THR A 53 4.66 -3.07 7.25
N ALA A 54 3.38 -2.68 7.24
CA ALA A 54 2.68 -2.32 6.01
C ALA A 54 3.28 -1.08 5.33
N SER A 55 3.71 -0.07 6.11
CA SER A 55 4.40 1.10 5.58
C SER A 55 5.77 0.75 4.97
N ILE A 56 6.52 -0.18 5.57
CA ILE A 56 7.77 -0.70 4.99
C ILE A 56 7.49 -1.40 3.65
N ILE A 57 6.48 -2.27 3.58
CA ILE A 57 6.05 -2.92 2.33
C ILE A 57 5.69 -1.87 1.28
N GLU A 58 4.89 -0.88 1.64
CA GLU A 58 4.46 0.21 0.75
C GLU A 58 5.65 1.00 0.22
N ALA A 59 6.57 1.43 1.08
CA ALA A 59 7.77 2.18 0.68
C ALA A 59 8.70 1.37 -0.23
N LEU A 60 8.85 0.07 0.03
CA LEU A 60 9.64 -0.83 -0.83
C LEU A 60 9.02 -1.02 -2.22
N LEU A 61 7.69 -1.17 -2.30
CA LEU A 61 6.99 -1.29 -3.59
C LEU A 61 6.94 0.05 -4.32
N PHE A 62 6.77 1.16 -3.61
CA PHE A 62 6.85 2.49 -4.18
C PHE A 62 8.23 2.76 -4.80
N HIS A 63 9.30 2.28 -4.17
CA HIS A 63 10.63 2.37 -4.74
C HIS A 63 10.74 1.65 -6.10
N LEU A 64 10.06 0.52 -6.28
CA LEU A 64 9.99 -0.13 -7.60
C LEU A 64 9.20 0.69 -8.60
N VAL A 65 8.07 1.28 -8.21
CA VAL A 65 7.33 2.21 -9.08
C VAL A 65 8.24 3.34 -9.53
N ASP A 66 8.97 3.96 -8.60
CA ASP A 66 9.81 5.11 -8.89
C ASP A 66 11.01 4.76 -9.78
N THR A 67 11.56 3.55 -9.66
CA THR A 67 12.74 3.11 -10.41
C THR A 67 12.43 2.38 -11.71
N LYS A 68 11.21 1.84 -11.89
CA LYS A 68 10.85 1.01 -13.05
C LYS A 68 9.76 1.61 -13.93
N LEU A 69 8.95 2.54 -13.43
CA LEU A 69 7.85 3.14 -14.17
C LEU A 69 8.13 4.62 -14.47
N SER A 70 7.86 5.02 -15.70
CA SER A 70 7.88 6.42 -16.13
C SER A 70 6.63 7.16 -15.69
N GLU A 71 6.59 8.49 -15.84
CA GLU A 71 5.37 9.26 -15.58
C GLU A 71 4.23 8.90 -16.54
N ASP A 72 4.55 8.50 -17.77
CA ASP A 72 3.56 8.06 -18.76
C ASP A 72 2.92 6.73 -18.38
N ASP A 73 3.68 5.82 -17.75
CA ASP A 73 3.18 4.55 -17.23
C ASP A 73 2.17 4.76 -16.08
N LEU A 74 2.27 5.88 -15.37
CA LEU A 74 1.35 6.24 -14.28
C LEU A 74 0.14 7.05 -14.77
N SER A 75 0.06 7.34 -16.06
CA SER A 75 -1.05 8.11 -16.62
C SER A 75 -2.31 7.25 -16.77
N VAL A 76 -3.43 7.75 -16.23
CA VAL A 76 -4.73 7.13 -16.43
C VAL A 76 -5.34 7.69 -17.70
N ARG A 77 -5.66 6.79 -18.63
CA ARG A 77 -6.32 7.12 -19.89
C ARG A 77 -7.79 6.77 -19.76
N SER A 78 -8.65 7.78 -19.81
CA SER A 78 -10.09 7.59 -19.78
C SER A 78 -10.73 8.34 -20.93
N TRP A 79 -11.74 7.75 -21.51
CA TRP A 79 -12.55 8.44 -22.50
C TRP A 79 -13.62 9.24 -21.77
N GLU A 80 -13.66 10.55 -22.03
CA GLU A 80 -14.66 11.46 -21.46
C GLU A 80 -15.47 12.09 -22.60
N ILE A 81 -16.75 12.37 -22.32
CA ILE A 81 -17.60 13.14 -23.24
C ILE A 81 -17.37 14.63 -22.98
N GLU A 82 -16.77 15.32 -23.95
CA GLU A 82 -16.65 16.79 -24.00
C GLU A 82 -17.81 17.38 -24.80
N ASN A 83 -18.02 18.70 -24.68
CA ASN A 83 -19.07 19.43 -25.42
C ASN A 83 -20.47 18.80 -25.27
N LYS A 84 -20.78 18.32 -24.06
CA LYS A 84 -22.05 17.66 -23.73
C LYS A 84 -23.23 18.57 -24.09
N LYS A 85 -24.08 18.10 -24.99
CA LYS A 85 -25.36 18.69 -25.35
C LYS A 85 -26.47 17.72 -24.99
N ILE A 86 -27.36 18.13 -24.10
CA ILE A 86 -28.57 17.36 -23.78
C ILE A 86 -29.49 17.43 -24.99
N LEU A 87 -29.77 16.28 -25.59
CA LEU A 87 -30.69 16.16 -26.72
C LEU A 87 -32.13 16.04 -26.24
N TYR A 88 -32.33 15.32 -25.13
CA TYR A 88 -33.64 15.03 -24.59
C TYR A 88 -33.56 14.65 -23.12
N THR A 89 -34.52 15.09 -22.30
CA THR A 89 -34.61 14.72 -20.88
C THR A 89 -35.76 13.73 -20.74
N VAL A 90 -35.44 12.49 -20.36
CA VAL A 90 -36.42 11.39 -20.21
C VAL A 90 -37.09 11.44 -18.84
N GLY A 91 -36.34 11.84 -17.81
CA GLY A 91 -36.80 11.94 -16.43
C GLY A 91 -35.83 12.74 -15.56
N VAL A 92 -36.04 12.73 -14.24
CA VAL A 92 -35.25 13.54 -13.28
C VAL A 92 -33.78 13.09 -13.21
N ASP A 93 -33.52 11.82 -13.54
CA ASP A 93 -32.24 11.14 -13.42
C ASP A 93 -31.75 10.54 -14.75
N HIS A 94 -32.43 10.84 -15.86
CA HIS A 94 -32.10 10.29 -17.17
C HIS A 94 -32.17 11.34 -18.28
N GLU A 95 -31.01 11.59 -18.91
CA GLU A 95 -30.85 12.46 -20.06
C GLU A 95 -30.24 11.68 -21.23
N ILE A 96 -30.74 11.92 -22.43
CA ILE A 96 -30.10 11.52 -23.69
C ILE A 96 -29.21 12.68 -24.12
N ILE A 97 -27.94 12.39 -24.38
CA ILE A 97 -26.90 13.40 -24.58
C ILE A 97 -26.12 13.09 -25.85
N ALA A 98 -25.64 14.13 -26.52
CA ALA A 98 -24.61 14.06 -27.55
C ALA A 98 -23.37 14.81 -27.08
N GLY A 99 -22.21 14.43 -27.58
CA GLY A 99 -20.96 15.13 -27.30
C GLY A 99 -19.80 14.45 -27.99
N ASP A 100 -18.63 15.06 -27.87
CA ASP A 100 -17.40 14.56 -28.46
C ASP A 100 -16.76 13.56 -27.51
N TYR A 101 -16.49 12.34 -27.97
CA TYR A 101 -15.82 11.34 -27.14
C TYR A 101 -14.31 11.48 -27.31
N LYS A 102 -13.63 12.01 -26.29
CA LYS A 102 -12.21 12.34 -26.36
C LYS A 102 -11.43 11.58 -25.31
N LEU A 103 -10.25 11.09 -25.72
CA LEU A 103 -9.34 10.45 -24.80
C LEU A 103 -8.66 11.52 -23.95
N LYS A 104 -8.86 11.45 -22.65
CA LYS A 104 -8.20 12.31 -21.67
C LYS A 104 -7.14 11.49 -20.95
N VAL A 105 -5.96 12.08 -20.88
CA VAL A 105 -4.81 11.51 -20.17
C VAL A 105 -4.61 12.33 -18.90
N VAL A 106 -4.87 11.72 -17.75
CA VAL A 106 -4.62 12.34 -16.45
C VAL A 106 -3.37 11.70 -15.87
N SER A 107 -2.32 12.49 -15.68
CA SER A 107 -1.12 12.03 -14.96
C SER A 107 -1.50 11.78 -13.50
N SER A 108 -1.37 10.53 -13.04
CA SER A 108 -1.45 10.26 -11.60
C SER A 108 -0.18 10.77 -10.96
N LYS A 109 -0.33 11.67 -9.99
CA LYS A 109 0.83 12.11 -9.22
C LYS A 109 1.31 10.96 -8.32
N LYS A 110 2.60 10.62 -8.42
CA LYS A 110 3.27 9.57 -7.62
C LYS A 110 3.01 9.72 -6.11
N ASP A 111 2.98 10.95 -5.61
CA ASP A 111 2.77 11.31 -4.20
C ASP A 111 1.39 10.94 -3.65
N LYS A 112 0.41 10.64 -4.51
CA LYS A 112 -0.95 10.25 -4.12
C LYS A 112 -1.21 8.74 -4.16
N LEU A 113 -0.23 7.95 -4.61
CA LEU A 113 -0.39 6.50 -4.70
C LEU A 113 -0.35 5.89 -3.30
N ASN A 114 -1.46 5.27 -2.90
CA ASN A 114 -1.50 4.41 -1.72
C ASN A 114 -1.05 2.98 -2.09
N LEU A 115 -0.85 2.12 -1.09
CA LEU A 115 -0.48 0.71 -1.30
C LEU A 115 -1.35 -0.02 -2.34
N ALA A 116 -2.66 0.25 -2.42
CA ALA A 116 -3.51 -0.39 -3.41
C ALA A 116 -3.18 0.09 -4.84
N GLY A 117 -3.03 1.40 -5.04
CA GLY A 117 -2.65 1.97 -6.33
C GLY A 117 -1.23 1.55 -6.77
N ILE A 118 -0.29 1.48 -5.82
CA ILE A 118 1.06 0.95 -6.08
C ILE A 118 0.98 -0.49 -6.59
N CYS A 119 0.23 -1.35 -5.90
CA CYS A 119 0.06 -2.74 -6.30
C CYS A 119 -0.59 -2.88 -7.68
N GLU A 120 -1.58 -2.05 -8.01
CA GLU A 120 -2.26 -2.11 -9.30
C GLU A 120 -1.31 -1.75 -10.45
N HIS A 121 -0.59 -0.63 -10.34
CA HIS A 121 0.40 -0.26 -11.35
C HIS A 121 1.50 -1.33 -11.51
N LEU A 122 2.05 -1.87 -10.42
CA LEU A 122 3.05 -2.92 -10.53
C LEU A 122 2.51 -4.22 -11.15
N LYS A 123 1.22 -4.50 -10.99
CA LYS A 123 0.54 -5.65 -11.61
C LYS A 123 0.28 -5.41 -13.09
N GLU A 124 -0.27 -4.25 -13.46
CA GLU A 124 -0.55 -3.87 -14.85
C GLU A 124 0.72 -3.96 -15.72
N HIS A 125 1.86 -3.55 -15.15
CA HIS A 125 3.16 -3.62 -15.81
C HIS A 125 3.89 -4.97 -15.64
N LYS A 126 3.22 -6.00 -15.11
CA LYS A 126 3.74 -7.37 -14.90
C LYS A 126 5.03 -7.43 -14.05
N ILE A 127 5.26 -6.42 -13.22
CA ILE A 127 6.40 -6.39 -12.29
C ILE A 127 6.09 -7.30 -11.09
N LEU A 128 4.88 -7.16 -10.54
CA LEU A 128 4.38 -7.91 -9.38
C LEU A 128 3.58 -9.14 -9.82
N THR A 129 3.85 -10.28 -9.20
CA THR A 129 3.13 -11.54 -9.49
C THR A 129 1.86 -11.66 -8.66
N GLN A 130 0.83 -12.31 -9.21
CA GLN A 130 -0.44 -12.53 -8.49
C GLN A 130 -0.26 -13.19 -7.10
N PRO A 131 0.59 -14.24 -6.93
CA PRO A 131 0.78 -14.85 -5.61
C PRO A 131 1.37 -13.90 -4.56
N LEU A 132 2.25 -12.97 -4.96
CA LEU A 132 2.80 -11.99 -4.02
C LEU A 132 1.79 -10.87 -3.74
N LEU A 133 1.02 -10.48 -4.76
CA LEU A 133 -0.07 -9.51 -4.62
C LEU A 133 -1.12 -9.99 -3.61
N ASP A 134 -1.53 -11.26 -3.68
CA ASP A 134 -2.51 -11.84 -2.76
C ASP A 134 -2.02 -11.76 -1.30
N LYS A 135 -0.74 -12.05 -1.07
CA LYS A 135 -0.09 -11.90 0.25
C LYS A 135 -0.08 -10.44 0.73
N ILE A 136 0.27 -9.50 -0.13
CA ILE A 136 0.27 -8.06 0.20
C ILE A 136 -1.14 -7.59 0.52
N HIS A 137 -2.14 -8.07 -0.21
CA HIS A 137 -3.53 -7.74 0.02
C HIS A 137 -3.99 -8.14 1.43
N VAL A 138 -3.58 -9.31 1.93
CA VAL A 138 -3.85 -9.70 3.33
C VAL A 138 -3.29 -8.68 4.32
N ILE A 139 -2.07 -8.18 4.11
CA ILE A 139 -1.46 -7.17 4.99
C ILE A 139 -2.19 -5.82 4.86
N ARG A 140 -2.62 -5.46 3.65
CA ARG A 140 -3.42 -4.27 3.42
C ARG A 140 -4.75 -4.33 4.19
N GLU A 141 -5.45 -5.46 4.13
CA GLU A 141 -6.71 -5.65 4.88
C GLU A 141 -6.47 -5.65 6.40
N LEU A 142 -5.36 -6.26 6.87
CA LEU A 142 -4.97 -6.17 8.28
C LEU A 142 -4.75 -4.72 8.73
N ARG A 143 -4.00 -3.93 7.96
CA ARG A 143 -3.78 -2.48 8.23
C ARG A 143 -5.07 -1.68 8.12
N ASN A 144 -5.91 -1.92 7.13
CA ASN A 144 -7.17 -1.20 6.95
C ASN A 144 -8.17 -1.51 8.07
N SER A 145 -8.14 -2.74 8.58
CA SER A 145 -8.91 -3.15 9.75
C SER A 145 -8.40 -2.58 11.07
N GLN A 146 -7.51 -1.58 11.01
CA GLN A 146 -7.14 -0.74 12.15
C GLN A 146 -7.95 0.55 12.21
N HIS A 147 -8.57 0.97 11.09
CA HIS A 147 -9.43 2.13 11.05
C HIS A 147 -10.69 1.84 11.88
N ILE A 148 -10.87 2.62 12.94
CA ILE A 148 -11.92 2.36 13.95
C ILE A 148 -13.33 2.72 13.47
N GLY A 149 -13.45 3.62 12.48
CA GLY A 149 -14.73 4.13 11.99
C GLY A 149 -15.75 3.07 11.54
N PRO A 150 -15.38 2.07 10.72
CA PRO A 150 -16.32 1.05 10.25
C PRO A 150 -16.54 -0.12 11.22
N HIS A 151 -15.84 -0.19 12.35
CA HIS A 151 -15.89 -1.37 13.22
C HIS A 151 -17.15 -1.40 14.08
N LYS A 152 -17.83 -2.54 14.07
CA LYS A 152 -18.94 -2.86 14.98
C LYS A 152 -18.49 -3.61 16.23
N ILE A 153 -17.24 -4.09 16.25
CA ILE A 153 -16.62 -4.85 17.34
C ILE A 153 -15.18 -4.39 17.55
N VAL A 154 -14.66 -4.52 18.77
CA VAL A 154 -13.24 -4.28 19.07
C VAL A 154 -12.42 -5.38 18.41
N LYS A 155 -11.54 -5.01 17.49
CA LYS A 155 -10.66 -5.96 16.81
C LYS A 155 -9.37 -6.15 17.59
N SER A 156 -9.05 -7.40 17.91
CA SER A 156 -7.78 -7.80 18.51
C SER A 156 -6.81 -8.34 17.45
N PHE A 157 -5.51 -8.16 17.68
CA PHE A 157 -4.45 -8.63 16.81
C PHE A 157 -3.62 -9.70 17.52
N SER A 158 -3.49 -10.84 16.86
CA SER A 158 -2.80 -12.01 17.36
C SER A 158 -1.32 -12.01 17.00
N LYS A 159 -0.54 -12.88 17.64
CA LYS A 159 0.83 -13.16 17.25
C LYS A 159 0.93 -13.67 15.81
N ALA A 160 -0.02 -14.51 15.39
CA ALA A 160 -0.05 -15.05 14.03
C ALA A 160 -0.21 -13.95 12.96
N ASP A 161 -0.99 -12.91 13.26
CA ASP A 161 -1.13 -11.75 12.36
C ASP A 161 0.21 -11.03 12.14
N LEU A 162 0.99 -10.91 13.22
CA LEU A 162 2.30 -10.26 13.22
C LEU A 162 3.35 -11.13 12.51
N GLU A 163 3.38 -12.43 12.77
CA GLU A 163 4.25 -13.39 12.08
C GLU A 163 3.96 -13.41 10.56
N ASN A 164 2.68 -13.40 10.18
CA ASN A 164 2.27 -13.29 8.78
C ASN A 164 2.75 -11.96 8.17
N ALA A 165 2.57 -10.83 8.86
CA ALA A 165 3.05 -9.53 8.40
C ALA A 165 4.57 -9.52 8.16
N PHE A 166 5.36 -10.08 9.07
CA PHE A 166 6.80 -10.21 8.92
C PHE A 166 7.20 -11.14 7.78
N SER A 167 6.51 -12.27 7.62
CA SER A 167 6.74 -13.19 6.51
C SER A 167 6.52 -12.49 5.16
N VAL A 168 5.41 -11.79 4.99
CA VAL A 168 5.10 -11.05 3.76
C VAL A 168 6.09 -9.91 3.53
N ALA A 169 6.47 -9.16 4.56
CA ALA A 169 7.49 -8.11 4.44
C ALA A 169 8.85 -8.69 4.01
N GLY A 170 9.24 -9.86 4.53
CA GLY A 170 10.43 -10.59 4.11
C GLY A 170 10.38 -11.01 2.64
N ASP A 171 9.23 -11.54 2.18
CA ASP A 171 9.00 -11.87 0.77
C ASP A 171 9.14 -10.63 -0.13
N VAL A 172 8.49 -9.52 0.23
CA VAL A 172 8.56 -8.25 -0.51
C VAL A 172 9.99 -7.71 -0.54
N LYS A 173 10.70 -7.72 0.59
CA LYS A 173 12.10 -7.26 0.67
C LYS A 173 13.00 -8.07 -0.27
N ARG A 174 12.89 -9.40 -0.29
CA ARG A 174 13.63 -10.26 -1.22
C ARG A 174 13.26 -9.98 -2.67
N PHE A 175 11.97 -9.83 -2.95
CA PHE A 175 11.44 -9.56 -4.28
C PHE A 175 11.96 -8.24 -4.86
N VAL A 176 11.96 -7.16 -4.06
CA VAL A 176 12.47 -5.85 -4.46
C VAL A 176 13.97 -5.91 -4.69
N LYS A 177 14.72 -6.50 -3.74
CA LYS A 177 16.18 -6.66 -3.87
C LYS A 177 16.59 -7.40 -5.15
N ALA A 178 15.81 -8.38 -5.60
CA ALA A 178 16.09 -9.15 -6.81
C ALA A 178 15.80 -8.41 -8.13
N ARG A 179 15.19 -7.22 -8.08
CA ARG A 179 14.75 -6.44 -9.25
C ARG A 179 15.46 -5.10 -9.40
N LEU A 180 16.27 -4.71 -8.42
CA LEU A 180 17.15 -3.55 -8.48
C LEU A 180 18.46 -3.95 -9.15
#